data_AF-A0A2U3AJI0-F1
#
_entry.id   AF-A0A2U3AJI0-F1
#
_cell.length_a   1.000
_cell.length_b   1.000
_cell.length_c   1.000
_cell.angle_alpha   90.00
_cell.angle_beta   90.00
_cell.angle_gamma   90.00
#
_symmetry.space_group_name_H-M   'P 1'
#
loop_
_entity.id
_entity.type
_entity.pdbx_description
1 polymer ?
#
loop_
_entity_poly.entity_id
_entity_poly.type
_entity_poly.pdbx_seq_one_letter_code
_entity_poly.pdbx_strand_id
1 'polypeptide(L)'
;MQVCDKCQKSFAEDQMIETDHFRGEELKHYCDHCFLEGARTGFHDEELDCHCGEKLVLEQPDAEVLDLAKEGDILFYSCKKIVDARKAGNFELAEALSDIHETVGLYVTQASAEYE
;
A
#
# COMPACT_ATOMS: atom_id res chain seq x y z
N MET A 1 -8.78 1.98 23.26
CA MET A 1 -8.22 3.22 22.66
C MET A 1 -6.74 3.00 22.43
N GLN A 2 -6.25 3.35 21.25
CA GLN A 2 -4.87 3.09 20.82
C GLN A 2 -4.25 4.36 20.24
N VAL A 3 -2.92 4.46 20.29
CA VAL A 3 -2.17 5.66 19.88
C VAL A 3 -1.57 5.45 18.51
N CYS A 4 -1.77 6.41 17.59
CA CYS A 4 -1.17 6.37 16.26
C CYS A 4 0.34 6.61 16.34
N ASP A 5 1.15 5.69 15.80
CA ASP A 5 2.61 5.73 15.84
C ASP A 5 3.21 6.97 15.15
N LYS A 6 2.53 7.50 14.11
CA LYS A 6 3.00 8.69 13.40
C LYS A 6 2.62 10.00 14.09
N CYS A 7 1.33 10.20 14.41
CA CYS A 7 0.83 11.50 14.89
C CYS A 7 0.64 11.58 16.41
N GLN A 8 0.83 10.47 17.13
CA GLN A 8 0.76 10.38 18.60
C GLN A 8 -0.59 10.79 19.21
N LYS A 9 -1.66 10.81 18.39
CA LYS A 9 -3.04 11.01 18.84
C LYS A 9 -3.70 9.67 19.16
N SER A 10 -4.67 9.70 20.07
CA SER A 10 -5.45 8.53 20.47
C SER A 10 -6.73 8.39 19.66
N PHE A 11 -7.05 7.17 19.24
CA PHE A 11 -8.24 6.81 18.48
C PHE A 11 -8.93 5.58 19.08
N ALA A 12 -10.15 5.29 18.65
CA ALA A 12 -10.80 4.01 18.92
C ALA A 12 -10.08 2.89 18.16
N GLU A 13 -10.13 1.66 18.66
CA GLU A 13 -9.41 0.53 18.06
C GLU A 13 -9.92 0.21 16.65
N ASP A 14 -11.22 0.37 16.38
CA ASP A 14 -11.82 0.20 15.05
C ASP A 14 -11.42 1.29 14.03
N GLN A 15 -10.74 2.34 14.48
CA GLN A 15 -10.25 3.44 13.66
C GLN A 15 -8.73 3.37 13.43
N MET A 16 -8.12 2.26 13.84
CA MET A 16 -6.69 2.03 13.74
C MET A 16 -6.43 0.92 12.73
N ILE A 17 -5.40 1.13 11.93
CA ILE A 17 -4.90 0.18 10.96
C ILE A 17 -3.59 -0.36 11.53
N GLU A 18 -3.53 -1.66 11.67
CA GLU A 18 -2.31 -2.39 12.00
C GLU A 18 -1.56 -2.73 10.71
N THR A 19 -0.25 -2.55 10.70
CA THR A 19 0.62 -2.92 9.59
C THR A 19 2.04 -3.14 10.08
N ASP A 20 2.75 -4.06 9.43
CA ASP A 20 4.17 -4.32 9.64
C ASP A 20 5.04 -3.68 8.54
N HIS A 21 4.49 -2.64 7.88
CA HIS A 21 5.05 -2.02 6.67
C HIS A 21 5.27 -3.01 5.52
N PHE A 22 4.44 -4.06 5.48
CA PHE A 22 4.41 -5.09 4.44
C PHE A 22 5.54 -6.13 4.51
N ARG A 23 6.39 -6.12 5.54
CA ARG A 23 7.66 -6.90 5.56
C ARG A 23 7.87 -7.79 6.80
N GLY A 24 6.84 -8.01 7.61
CA GLY A 24 6.98 -8.79 8.85
C GLY A 24 7.83 -8.08 9.90
N GLU A 25 7.94 -6.75 9.82
CA GLU A 25 8.58 -5.94 10.86
C GLU A 25 7.71 -5.88 12.14
N GLU A 26 8.14 -5.06 13.11
CA GLU A 26 7.32 -4.73 14.27
C GLU A 26 5.98 -4.11 13.83
N LEU A 27 4.87 -4.68 14.33
CA LEU A 27 3.53 -4.17 14.09
C LEU A 27 3.39 -2.74 14.60
N LYS A 28 2.93 -1.86 13.71
CA LYS A 28 2.66 -0.45 13.99
C LYS A 28 1.19 -0.16 13.75
N HIS A 29 0.70 0.83 14.47
CA HIS A 29 -0.69 1.22 14.44
C HIS A 29 -0.82 2.65 13.96
N TYR A 30 -1.58 2.85 12.88
CA TYR A 30 -1.80 4.15 12.30
C TYR A 30 -3.28 4.48 12.27
N CYS A 31 -3.61 5.76 12.45
CA CYS A 31 -4.93 6.22 12.06
C CYS A 31 -5.04 6.29 10.53
N ASP A 32 -6.27 6.28 10.00
CA ASP A 32 -6.58 6.30 8.57
C ASP A 32 -5.72 7.30 7.77
N HIS A 33 -5.60 8.55 8.25
CA HIS A 33 -4.81 9.58 7.56
C HIS A 33 -3.31 9.24 7.51
N CYS A 34 -2.73 8.83 8.64
CA CYS A 34 -1.30 8.54 8.71
C CYS A 34 -0.94 7.28 7.94
N PHE A 35 -1.85 6.28 7.93
CA PHE A 35 -1.70 5.09 7.12
C PHE A 35 -1.69 5.44 5.64
N LEU A 36 -2.69 6.20 5.15
CA LEU A 36 -2.78 6.60 3.75
C LEU A 36 -1.56 7.38 3.27
N GLU A 37 -1.08 8.33 4.07
CA GLU A 37 0.14 9.07 3.74
C GLU A 37 1.34 8.13 3.54
N GLY A 38 1.47 7.11 4.40
CA GLY A 38 2.54 6.12 4.29
C GLY A 38 2.32 5.17 3.12
N ALA A 39 1.14 4.58 2.99
CA ALA A 39 0.79 3.68 1.91
C ALA A 39 0.98 4.32 0.52
N ARG A 40 0.67 5.62 0.36
CA ARG A 40 0.91 6.34 -0.91
C ARG A 40 2.39 6.46 -1.28
N THR A 41 3.30 6.42 -0.31
CA THR A 41 4.75 6.37 -0.55
C THR A 41 5.33 4.97 -0.42
N GLY A 42 4.48 3.96 -0.24
CA GLY A 42 4.91 2.59 0.04
C GLY A 42 5.69 2.49 1.35
N PHE A 43 5.43 3.39 2.31
CA PHE A 43 6.22 3.59 3.53
C PHE A 43 7.73 3.78 3.28
N HIS A 44 8.09 4.27 2.09
CA HIS A 44 9.48 4.40 1.62
C HIS A 44 10.23 3.07 1.46
N ASP A 45 9.50 1.98 1.22
CA ASP A 45 10.07 0.68 0.83
C ASP A 45 10.79 0.82 -0.53
N GLU A 46 12.10 0.53 -0.54
CA GLU A 46 12.96 0.59 -1.73
C GLU A 46 12.67 -0.55 -2.73
N GLU A 47 12.00 -1.62 -2.30
CA GLU A 47 11.54 -2.70 -3.17
C GLU A 47 10.27 -2.31 -3.94
N LEU A 48 9.66 -1.16 -3.66
CA LEU A 48 8.57 -0.58 -4.44
C LEU A 48 9.07 0.32 -5.59
N ASP A 49 10.25 0.01 -6.12
CA ASP A 49 10.78 0.60 -7.34
C ASP A 49 10.63 -0.37 -8.52
N CYS A 50 10.04 0.11 -9.62
CA CYS A 50 9.97 -0.65 -10.86
C CYS A 50 11.34 -0.65 -11.53
N HIS A 51 11.71 -1.76 -12.19
CA HIS A 51 12.96 -1.89 -12.95
C HIS A 51 13.17 -0.81 -14.02
N CYS A 52 12.10 -0.13 -14.45
CA CYS A 52 12.21 1.00 -15.39
C CYS A 52 12.71 2.30 -14.75
N GLY A 53 12.97 2.32 -13.43
CA GLY A 53 13.43 3.48 -12.65
C GLY A 53 12.30 4.37 -12.11
N GLU A 54 11.04 3.96 -12.25
CA GLU A 54 9.88 4.68 -11.69
C GLU A 54 9.36 3.96 -10.45
N LYS A 55 8.67 4.67 -9.57
CA LYS A 55 8.05 4.07 -8.39
C LYS A 55 6.81 3.25 -8.72
N LEU A 56 6.58 2.18 -7.96
CA LEU A 56 5.29 1.52 -7.86
C LEU A 56 4.39 2.36 -6.93
N VAL A 57 3.17 2.64 -7.38
CA VAL A 57 2.23 3.52 -6.67
C VAL A 57 0.86 2.87 -6.59
N LEU A 58 0.11 3.21 -5.55
CA LEU A 58 -1.29 2.81 -5.40
C LEU A 58 -2.16 3.53 -6.43
N GLU A 59 -2.89 2.76 -7.23
CA GLU A 59 -3.94 3.27 -8.13
C GLU A 59 -5.28 3.45 -7.40
N GLN A 60 -5.54 2.59 -6.42
CA GLN A 60 -6.81 2.47 -5.70
C GLN A 60 -7.19 3.79 -4.99
N PRO A 61 -8.49 4.13 -4.91
CA PRO A 61 -8.95 5.30 -4.16
C PRO A 61 -8.74 5.12 -2.65
N ASP A 62 -8.59 6.23 -1.92
CA ASP A 62 -8.28 6.20 -0.47
C ASP A 62 -9.28 5.35 0.34
N ALA A 63 -10.57 5.43 0.00
CA ALA A 63 -11.61 4.65 0.69
C ALA A 63 -11.40 3.14 0.56
N GLU A 64 -10.98 2.67 -0.62
CA GLU A 64 -10.73 1.25 -0.89
C GLU A 64 -9.43 0.79 -0.21
N VAL A 65 -8.38 1.61 -0.24
CA VAL A 65 -7.12 1.32 0.48
C VAL A 65 -7.37 1.16 1.98
N LEU A 66 -8.19 2.03 2.57
CA LEU A 66 -8.55 1.94 3.98
C LEU A 66 -9.36 0.69 4.32
N ASP A 67 -10.30 0.32 3.46
CA ASP A 67 -11.15 -0.87 3.64
C ASP A 67 -10.29 -2.14 3.66
N LEU A 68 -9.46 -2.31 2.63
CA LEU A 68 -8.51 -3.42 2.52
C LEU A 68 -7.53 -3.46 3.70
N ALA A 69 -7.02 -2.29 4.11
CA ALA A 69 -6.07 -2.22 5.21
C ALA A 69 -6.68 -2.57 6.57
N LYS A 70 -7.96 -2.24 6.80
CA LYS A 70 -8.68 -2.64 8.02
C LYS A 70 -9.00 -4.12 8.04
N GLU A 71 -9.16 -4.74 6.88
CA GLU A 71 -9.32 -6.18 6.74
C GLU A 71 -7.98 -6.94 6.75
N GLY A 72 -6.85 -6.23 6.74
CA GLY A 72 -5.51 -6.83 6.65
C GLY A 72 -5.20 -7.47 5.29
N ASP A 73 -5.90 -7.04 4.24
CA ASP A 73 -5.80 -7.62 2.89
C ASP A 73 -4.59 -7.05 2.11
N ILE A 74 -4.54 -7.32 0.81
CA ILE A 74 -3.45 -6.99 -0.10
C ILE A 74 -3.69 -5.61 -0.73
N LEU A 75 -2.69 -4.75 -0.65
CA LEU A 75 -2.63 -3.51 -1.43
C LEU A 75 -1.83 -3.73 -2.72
N PHE A 76 -2.35 -3.24 -3.85
CA PHE A 76 -1.72 -3.41 -5.15
C PHE A 76 -1.02 -2.14 -5.61
N TYR A 77 0.30 -2.23 -5.77
CA TYR A 77 1.15 -1.17 -6.28
C TYR A 77 1.52 -1.46 -7.74
N SER A 78 1.27 -0.50 -8.63
CA SER A 78 1.61 -0.62 -10.05
C SER A 78 2.60 0.46 -10.46
N CYS A 79 3.44 0.18 -11.45
CA CYS A 79 4.35 1.18 -11.99
C CYS A 79 3.60 2.47 -12.36
N LYS A 80 4.16 3.61 -11.95
CA LYS A 80 3.60 4.94 -12.20
C LYS A 80 3.19 5.16 -13.66
N LYS A 81 3.95 4.65 -14.63
CA LYS A 81 3.63 4.76 -16.06
C LYS A 81 2.33 4.05 -16.45
N ILE A 82 2.08 2.86 -15.88
CA ILE A 82 0.81 2.13 -16.08
C ILE A 82 -0.34 2.98 -15.53
N VAL A 83 -0.19 3.45 -14.29
CA VAL A 83 -1.22 4.24 -13.58
C VAL A 83 -1.51 5.55 -14.31
N ASP A 84 -0.48 6.25 -14.78
CA ASP A 84 -0.62 7.49 -15.53
C ASP A 84 -1.31 7.26 -16.89
N ALA A 85 -1.01 6.14 -17.58
CA ALA A 85 -1.69 5.77 -18.83
C ALA A 85 -3.18 5.46 -18.62
N ARG A 86 -3.53 4.72 -17.55
CA ARG A 86 -4.93 4.45 -17.17
C ARG A 86 -5.67 5.72 -16.80
N LYS A 87 -5.05 6.61 -16.01
CA LYS A 87 -5.62 7.92 -15.64
C LYS A 87 -5.83 8.84 -16.84
N ALA A 88 -4.98 8.74 -17.86
CA ALA A 88 -5.14 9.45 -19.13
C ALA A 88 -6.21 8.83 -20.05
N GLY A 89 -6.84 7.70 -19.65
CA GLY A 89 -7.81 6.97 -20.45
C GLY A 89 -7.20 6.18 -21.62
N ASN A 90 -5.87 6.00 -21.63
CA ASN A 90 -5.16 5.27 -22.67
C ASN A 90 -4.96 3.81 -22.25
N PHE A 91 -6.04 3.03 -22.30
CA PHE A 91 -6.06 1.64 -21.82
C PHE A 91 -5.19 0.70 -22.67
N GLU A 92 -5.09 0.92 -23.98
CA GLU A 92 -4.21 0.13 -24.86
C GLU A 92 -2.73 0.29 -24.47
N LEU A 93 -2.31 1.52 -24.18
CA LEU A 93 -0.96 1.78 -23.68
C LEU A 93 -0.76 1.17 -22.29
N ALA A 94 -1.75 1.27 -21.40
CA ALA A 94 -1.66 0.69 -20.06
C ALA A 94 -1.48 -0.83 -20.11
N GLU A 95 -2.20 -1.53 -21.00
CA GLU A 95 -2.07 -2.97 -21.20
C GLU A 95 -0.68 -3.33 -21.73
N ALA A 96 -0.22 -2.64 -22.79
CA ALA A 96 1.13 -2.84 -23.32
C ALA A 96 2.24 -2.55 -22.30
N LEU A 97 2.03 -1.60 -21.39
CA LEU A 97 2.96 -1.32 -20.30
C LEU A 97 2.91 -2.42 -19.23
N SER A 98 1.75 -3.00 -18.92
CA SER A 98 1.63 -4.08 -17.93
C SER A 98 2.42 -5.35 -18.31
N ASP A 99 2.72 -5.59 -19.59
CA ASP A 99 3.60 -6.70 -20.01
C ASP A 99 5.09 -6.46 -19.71
N ILE A 100 5.50 -5.19 -19.58
CA ILE A 100 6.91 -4.79 -19.43
C ILE A 100 7.17 -3.97 -18.17
N HIS A 101 6.17 -3.76 -17.31
CA HIS A 101 6.27 -3.03 -16.06
C HIS A 101 5.62 -3.82 -14.93
N GLU A 102 6.06 -3.56 -13.71
CA GLU A 102 5.68 -4.38 -12.56
C GLU A 102 4.38 -3.92 -11.91
N THR A 103 3.67 -4.90 -11.35
CA THR A 103 2.60 -4.71 -10.36
C THR A 103 2.84 -5.70 -9.24
N VAL A 104 2.85 -5.22 -8.00
CA VAL A 104 3.17 -5.99 -6.80
C VAL A 104 2.00 -5.87 -5.82
N GLY A 105 1.52 -7.01 -5.33
CA GLY A 105 0.56 -7.07 -4.22
C GLY A 105 1.32 -7.26 -2.90
N LEU A 106 1.04 -6.42 -1.92
CA LEU A 106 1.63 -6.48 -0.58
C LEU A 106 0.55 -6.65 0.48
N TYR A 107 0.68 -7.67 1.33
CA TYR A 107 -0.18 -7.84 2.50
C TYR A 107 0.07 -6.71 3.49
N VAL A 108 -1.00 -6.08 3.97
CA VAL A 108 -0.93 -4.97 4.96
C VAL A 108 -0.21 -5.40 6.23
N THR A 109 -0.43 -6.66 6.64
CA THR A 109 0.33 -7.34 7.67
C THR A 109 0.72 -8.71 7.13
N GLN A 110 2.01 -9.03 7.08
CA GLN A 110 2.45 -10.37 6.71
C GLN A 110 1.95 -11.36 7.76
N ALA A 111 1.37 -12.47 7.30
CA ALA A 111 1.10 -13.58 8.21
C ALA A 111 2.43 -13.99 8.86
N SER A 112 2.48 -14.06 10.19
CA SER A 112 3.56 -14.74 10.88
C SER A 112 3.73 -16.10 10.20
N ALA A 113 4.95 -16.43 9.79
CA ALA A 113 5.26 -17.72 9.20
C ALA A 113 5.11 -18.82 10.27
N GLU A 114 3.89 -19.10 10.70
CA GLU A 114 3.52 -20.25 11.51
C GLU A 114 3.23 -21.39 10.56
N TYR A 115 4.30 -21.90 9.94
CA TYR A 115 4.30 -23.26 9.43
C TYR A 115 5.01 -24.12 10.49
N GLU A 116 4.21 -24.80 11.32
CA GLU A 116 4.63 -25.99 12.07
C GLU A 116 4.77 -27.21 11.14
#